data_AF-A0A3P1XAW5-F1
#
_entry.id   AF-A0A3P1XAW5-F1
#
_cell.length_a   1.000
_cell.length_b   1.000
_cell.length_c   1.000
_cell.angle_alpha   90.00
_cell.angle_beta   90.00
_cell.angle_gamma   90.00
#
_symmetry.space_group_name_H-M   'P 1'
#
loop_
_entity.id
_entity.type
_entity.pdbx_description
1 polymer ?
#
loop_
_entity_poly.entity_id
_entity_poly.type
_entity_poly.pdbx_seq_one_letter_code
_entity_poly.pdbx_strand_id
1 'polypeptide(L)'
;RQAAGEQTARAIFMLPILLGKIGLPGTNNGASDFLFHTTDVMTMPTGKNPVSAKVPCFKWLEAVERGHEMTALTDGIKGAPKLDTDVKCVFMYQGNWLLNQHSDCNATAKILADESKLEFIFVMDNHMTASAKFADILLPDITWLENSRIVAFSTHL
;
A
#
# COMPACT_ATOMS: atom_id res chain seq x y z
N ARG A 1 -9.49 -10.87 -2.19
CA ARG A 1 -9.22 -10.41 -0.81
C ARG A 1 -10.56 -10.33 -0.10
N GLN A 2 -10.72 -10.97 1.05
CA GLN A 2 -12.00 -11.10 1.75
C GLN A 2 -11.78 -11.15 3.26
N ALA A 3 -12.85 -11.02 4.04
CA ALA A 3 -12.81 -11.23 5.49
C ALA A 3 -12.31 -12.64 5.82
N ALA A 4 -11.53 -12.76 6.90
CA ALA A 4 -10.86 -14.00 7.30
C ALA A 4 -9.97 -14.63 6.20
N GLY A 5 -9.45 -13.82 5.27
CA GLY A 5 -8.62 -14.28 4.17
C GLY A 5 -7.33 -14.98 4.62
N GLU A 6 -6.83 -14.66 5.81
CA GLU A 6 -5.71 -15.36 6.42
C GLU A 6 -6.03 -16.83 6.77
N GLN A 7 -7.29 -17.14 7.11
CA GLN A 7 -7.74 -18.51 7.35
C GLN A 7 -7.80 -19.29 6.04
N THR A 8 -8.33 -18.67 4.99
CA THR A 8 -8.36 -19.26 3.65
C THR A 8 -6.95 -19.54 3.14
N ALA A 9 -6.04 -18.56 3.26
CA ALA A 9 -4.64 -18.73 2.89
C ALA A 9 -4.00 -19.88 3.67
N ARG A 10 -4.17 -19.91 5.00
CA ARG A 10 -3.65 -21.00 5.85
C ARG A 10 -4.17 -22.36 5.41
N ALA A 11 -5.48 -22.49 5.13
CA ALA A 11 -6.08 -23.74 4.70
C ALA A 11 -5.48 -24.27 3.38
N ILE A 12 -5.23 -23.37 2.42
CA ILE A 12 -4.60 -23.72 1.13
C ILE A 12 -3.20 -24.30 1.36
N PHE A 13 -2.37 -23.64 2.18
CA PHE A 13 -1.01 -24.11 2.47
C PHE A 13 -0.97 -25.41 3.28
N MET A 14 -1.98 -25.69 4.10
CA MET A 14 -2.03 -26.93 4.90
C MET A 14 -2.23 -28.19 4.07
N LEU A 15 -2.87 -28.10 2.89
CA LEU A 15 -3.14 -29.25 2.03
C LEU A 15 -1.86 -29.93 1.49
N PRO A 16 -0.90 -29.23 0.85
CA PRO A 16 0.35 -29.85 0.41
C PRO A 16 1.26 -30.29 1.56
N ILE A 17 1.17 -29.65 2.74
CA ILE A 17 1.83 -30.12 3.97
C ILE A 17 1.26 -31.49 4.35
N LEU A 18 -0.07 -31.61 4.42
CA LEU A 18 -0.75 -32.85 4.79
C LEU A 18 -0.44 -33.99 3.82
N LEU A 19 -0.34 -33.70 2.52
CA LEU A 19 0.00 -34.69 1.49
C LEU A 19 1.49 -35.05 1.46
N GLY A 20 2.35 -34.34 2.19
CA GLY A 20 3.80 -34.54 2.18
C GLY A 20 4.43 -34.27 0.81
N LYS A 21 3.88 -33.32 0.04
CA LYS A 21 4.27 -33.06 -1.36
C LYS A 21 5.14 -31.84 -1.55
N ILE A 22 5.48 -31.11 -0.50
CA ILE A 22 6.30 -29.88 -0.60
C ILE A 22 7.71 -30.23 -1.07
N GLY A 23 8.21 -29.50 -2.09
CA GLY A 23 9.59 -29.60 -2.57
C GLY A 23 9.86 -30.71 -3.59
N LEU A 24 8.83 -31.44 -4.03
CA LEU A 24 8.96 -32.46 -5.06
C LEU A 24 8.82 -31.85 -6.47
N PRO A 25 9.47 -32.43 -7.49
CA PRO A 25 9.28 -31.99 -8.87
C PRO A 25 7.80 -32.06 -9.29
N GLY A 26 7.29 -30.96 -9.87
CA GLY A 26 5.91 -30.87 -10.33
C GLY A 26 4.87 -30.62 -9.24
N THR A 27 5.27 -30.28 -8.02
CA THR A 27 4.34 -29.92 -6.93
C THR A 27 4.43 -28.43 -6.59
N ASN A 28 3.37 -27.90 -5.97
CA ASN A 28 3.28 -26.50 -5.53
C ASN A 28 2.84 -26.47 -4.05
N ASN A 29 3.27 -25.45 -3.30
CA ASN A 29 2.84 -25.19 -1.93
C ASN A 29 1.45 -24.52 -1.83
N GLY A 30 0.78 -24.25 -2.95
CA GLY A 30 -0.51 -23.56 -3.04
C GLY A 30 -0.42 -22.04 -3.17
N ALA A 31 0.80 -21.47 -3.21
CA ALA A 31 0.98 -20.07 -3.58
C ALA A 31 0.80 -19.89 -5.09
N SER A 32 0.41 -18.67 -5.48
CA SER A 32 0.46 -18.27 -6.89
C SER A 32 1.91 -18.32 -7.36
N ASP A 33 2.10 -18.93 -8.52
CA ASP A 33 3.33 -18.89 -9.33
C ASP A 33 3.65 -17.48 -9.83
N PHE A 34 2.64 -16.62 -9.93
CA PHE A 34 2.74 -15.24 -10.37
C PHE A 34 3.09 -14.28 -9.23
N LEU A 35 4.34 -14.36 -8.75
CA LEU A 35 4.91 -13.38 -7.83
C LEU A 35 6.03 -12.63 -8.54
N PHE A 36 5.81 -11.34 -8.82
CA PHE A 36 6.91 -10.41 -9.08
C PHE A 36 7.68 -10.24 -7.76
N HIS A 37 8.68 -11.10 -7.53
CA HIS A 37 9.40 -11.16 -6.26
C HIS A 37 10.13 -9.85 -5.91
N THR A 38 10.41 -9.03 -6.92
CA THR A 38 11.04 -7.72 -6.79
C THR A 38 10.63 -6.85 -7.96
N THR A 39 10.04 -5.69 -7.69
CA THR A 39 9.96 -4.62 -8.66
C THR A 39 11.00 -3.59 -8.25
N ASP A 40 12.04 -3.40 -9.06
CA ASP A 40 13.11 -2.46 -8.79
C ASP A 40 12.64 -1.03 -9.13
N VAL A 41 11.63 -0.57 -8.38
CA VAL A 41 11.09 0.78 -8.50
C VAL A 41 11.92 1.69 -7.62
N MET A 42 12.54 2.69 -8.23
CA MET A 42 13.21 3.75 -7.50
C MET A 42 12.21 4.42 -6.55
N THR A 43 12.49 4.35 -5.26
CA THR A 43 11.65 4.95 -4.23
C THR A 43 11.95 6.45 -4.10
N MET A 44 10.96 7.22 -3.67
CA MET A 44 11.16 8.62 -3.31
C MET A 44 12.27 8.72 -2.24
N PRO A 45 13.22 9.67 -2.37
CA PRO A 45 14.27 9.87 -1.39
C PRO A 45 13.65 10.44 -0.10
N THR A 46 13.22 9.55 0.80
CA THR A 46 12.52 9.89 2.05
C THR A 46 13.47 10.25 3.20
N GLY A 47 14.78 10.17 2.98
CA GLY A 47 15.80 10.45 4.01
C GLY A 47 15.70 9.48 5.20
N LYS A 48 16.20 9.90 6.37
CA LYS A 48 16.03 9.16 7.63
C LYS A 48 14.77 9.67 8.32
N ASN A 49 13.72 8.84 8.37
CA ASN A 49 12.51 9.16 9.12
C ASN A 49 12.75 8.94 10.63
N PRO A 50 12.65 9.99 11.48
CA PRO A 50 12.81 9.84 12.92
C PRO A 50 11.61 9.14 13.59
N VAL A 51 10.47 9.01 12.91
CA VAL A 51 9.27 8.34 13.42
C VAL A 51 9.37 6.84 13.18
N SER A 52 9.38 6.06 14.27
CA SER A 52 9.41 4.59 14.21
C SER A 52 8.04 3.96 14.01
N ALA A 53 6.96 4.70 14.27
CA ALA A 53 5.59 4.25 14.13
C ALA A 53 5.25 3.93 12.66
N LYS A 54 4.57 2.80 12.45
CA LYS A 54 4.13 2.32 11.14
C LYS A 54 2.65 2.01 11.16
N VAL A 55 1.93 2.59 10.22
CA VAL A 55 0.49 2.39 10.01
C VAL A 55 0.28 1.27 8.98
N PRO A 56 -0.63 0.31 9.21
CA PRO A 56 -1.02 -0.64 8.18
C PRO A 56 -1.55 0.09 6.94
N CYS A 57 -1.08 -0.32 5.75
CA CYS A 57 -1.36 0.42 4.50
C CYS A 57 -2.85 0.66 4.23
N PHE A 58 -3.72 -0.28 4.61
CA PHE A 58 -5.16 -0.15 4.41
C PHE A 58 -5.85 0.72 5.47
N LYS A 59 -5.23 0.99 6.62
CA LYS A 59 -5.81 1.83 7.68
C LYS A 59 -5.36 3.29 7.62
N TRP A 60 -4.78 3.73 6.51
CA TRP A 60 -4.26 5.09 6.38
C TRP A 60 -5.37 6.15 6.50
N LEU A 61 -6.57 5.91 5.99
CA LEU A 61 -7.73 6.81 6.18
C LEU A 61 -8.16 6.89 7.64
N GLU A 62 -8.18 5.76 8.35
CA GLU A 62 -8.46 5.76 9.79
C GLU A 62 -7.41 6.59 10.55
N ALA A 63 -6.16 6.59 10.09
CA ALA A 63 -5.10 7.43 10.66
C ALA A 63 -5.29 8.92 10.38
N VAL A 64 -5.98 9.30 9.29
CA VAL A 64 -6.40 10.69 9.02
C VAL A 64 -7.56 11.09 9.92
N GLU A 65 -8.55 10.21 10.11
CA GLU A 65 -9.77 10.56 10.85
C GLU A 65 -9.61 10.55 12.37
N ARG A 66 -8.86 9.57 12.89
CA ARG A 66 -8.74 9.21 14.31
C ARG A 66 -7.39 8.57 14.65
N GLY A 67 -6.32 9.02 14.00
CA GLY A 67 -4.96 8.51 14.21
C GLY A 67 -4.56 8.50 15.68
N HIS A 68 -4.85 9.55 16.44
CA HIS A 68 -4.54 9.67 17.87
C HIS A 68 -5.17 8.56 18.76
N GLU A 69 -6.22 7.88 18.29
CA GLU A 69 -6.85 6.76 18.98
C GLU A 69 -6.26 5.39 18.58
N MET A 70 -5.47 5.33 17.51
CA MET A 70 -4.94 4.07 16.97
C MET A 70 -3.82 3.51 17.83
N THR A 71 -3.94 2.24 18.22
CA THR A 71 -2.96 1.54 19.05
C THR A 71 -2.36 0.31 18.38
N ALA A 72 -1.27 -0.20 18.95
CA ALA A 72 -0.65 -1.45 18.52
C ALA A 72 -1.61 -2.66 18.64
N LEU A 73 -2.50 -2.66 19.64
CA LEU A 73 -3.40 -3.78 19.92
C LEU A 73 -4.67 -3.74 19.05
N THR A 74 -5.29 -2.58 18.91
CA THR A 74 -6.58 -2.43 18.22
C THR A 74 -6.42 -2.28 16.71
N ASP A 75 -5.35 -1.60 16.28
CA ASP A 75 -5.19 -1.16 14.90
C ASP A 75 -3.95 -1.73 14.22
N GLY A 76 -3.09 -2.44 14.96
CA GLY A 76 -1.89 -3.05 14.41
C GLY A 76 -0.78 -2.04 14.10
N ILE A 77 -0.74 -0.90 14.80
CA ILE A 77 0.41 0.02 14.75
C ILE A 77 1.68 -0.74 15.15
N LYS A 78 2.75 -0.59 14.36
CA LYS A 78 4.05 -1.21 14.65
C LYS A 78 5.08 -0.15 14.97
N GLY A 79 6.04 -0.47 15.85
CA GLY A 79 7.15 0.44 16.19
C GLY A 79 6.81 1.56 17.17
N ALA A 80 5.56 1.62 17.64
CA ALA A 80 5.08 2.50 18.71
C ALA A 80 3.82 1.87 19.37
N PRO A 81 3.51 2.19 20.64
CA PRO A 81 2.29 1.69 21.30
C PRO A 81 1.01 2.31 20.72
N LYS A 82 1.10 3.54 20.20
CA LYS A 82 0.01 4.28 19.55
C LYS A 82 0.57 5.33 18.59
N LEU A 83 -0.28 5.93 17.77
CA LEU A 83 0.06 7.19 17.10
C LEU A 83 -0.25 8.37 18.04
N ASP A 84 0.60 9.39 18.00
CA ASP A 84 0.44 10.57 18.85
C ASP A 84 -0.47 11.63 18.22
N THR A 85 -0.62 11.60 16.89
CA THR A 85 -1.36 12.59 16.10
C THR A 85 -2.08 11.94 14.92
N ASP A 86 -3.02 12.67 14.34
CA ASP A 86 -3.67 12.30 13.10
C ASP A 86 -2.77 12.61 11.89
N VAL A 87 -2.94 11.85 10.82
CA VAL A 87 -2.25 12.10 9.56
C VAL A 87 -2.89 13.31 8.88
N LYS A 88 -2.13 14.39 8.75
CA LYS A 88 -2.57 15.65 8.12
C LYS A 88 -2.00 15.88 6.73
N CYS A 89 -1.04 15.06 6.32
CA CYS A 89 -0.29 15.27 5.09
C CYS A 89 -0.02 13.96 4.38
N VAL A 90 -0.26 13.92 3.06
CA VAL A 90 -0.03 12.74 2.23
C VAL A 90 0.78 13.10 0.99
N PHE A 91 1.80 12.28 0.73
CA PHE A 91 2.59 12.32 -0.50
C PHE A 91 2.29 11.08 -1.33
N MET A 92 1.70 11.28 -2.50
CA MET A 92 1.45 10.23 -3.48
C MET A 92 2.37 10.43 -4.68
N TYR A 93 3.16 9.41 -4.98
CA TYR A 93 4.01 9.35 -6.17
C TYR A 93 3.61 8.15 -7.01
N GLN A 94 3.36 8.39 -8.31
CA GLN A 94 3.00 7.38 -9.31
C GLN A 94 1.93 6.39 -8.83
N GLY A 95 0.70 6.86 -8.63
CA GLY A 95 -0.32 6.00 -8.03
C GLY A 95 -1.74 6.54 -8.10
N ASN A 96 -2.68 5.66 -7.79
CA ASN A 96 -4.10 5.98 -7.67
C ASN A 96 -4.67 5.33 -6.40
N TRP A 97 -3.83 5.25 -5.35
CA TRP A 97 -4.14 4.52 -4.13
C TRP A 97 -4.95 5.34 -3.13
N LEU A 98 -4.97 6.68 -3.27
CA LEU A 98 -5.80 7.53 -2.42
C LEU A 98 -7.28 7.26 -2.63
N LEU A 99 -7.72 6.93 -3.86
CA LEU A 99 -9.14 6.77 -4.17
C LEU A 99 -9.46 5.42 -4.80
N ASN A 100 -8.83 5.08 -5.93
CA ASN A 100 -9.24 3.93 -6.74
C ASN A 100 -8.81 2.57 -6.15
N GLN A 101 -7.69 2.52 -5.42
CA GLN A 101 -7.22 1.28 -4.78
C GLN A 101 -7.60 1.18 -3.29
N HIS A 102 -8.45 2.10 -2.83
CA HIS A 102 -9.02 2.07 -1.50
C HIS A 102 -10.50 1.66 -1.55
N SER A 103 -11.03 1.11 -0.46
CA SER A 103 -12.46 0.78 -0.39
C SER A 103 -13.32 2.02 -0.22
N ASP A 104 -14.56 1.95 -0.71
CA ASP A 104 -15.55 3.03 -0.61
C ASP A 104 -15.01 4.38 -1.11
N CYS A 105 -14.96 4.53 -2.44
CA CYS A 105 -14.47 5.76 -3.07
C CYS A 105 -15.31 6.99 -2.69
N ASN A 106 -16.59 6.83 -2.36
CA ASN A 106 -17.45 7.97 -2.02
C ASN A 106 -17.16 8.50 -0.61
N ALA A 107 -16.99 7.60 0.37
CA ALA A 107 -16.56 8.00 1.70
C ALA A 107 -15.13 8.58 1.67
N THR A 108 -14.24 7.91 0.94
CA THR A 108 -12.85 8.35 0.79
C THR A 108 -12.75 9.74 0.14
N ALA A 109 -13.53 10.00 -0.91
CA ALA A 109 -13.57 11.32 -1.55
C ALA A 109 -13.99 12.45 -0.59
N LYS A 110 -14.89 12.17 0.36
CA LYS A 110 -15.32 13.16 1.37
C LYS A 110 -14.18 13.49 2.32
N ILE A 111 -13.42 12.48 2.77
CA ILE A 111 -12.28 12.68 3.66
C ILE A 111 -11.16 13.44 2.93
N LEU A 112 -10.89 13.08 1.67
CA LEU A 112 -9.88 13.75 0.84
C LEU A 112 -10.23 15.22 0.55
N ALA A 113 -11.51 15.58 0.49
CA ALA A 113 -11.97 16.95 0.26
C ALA A 113 -12.14 17.77 1.54
N ASP A 114 -11.97 17.17 2.72
CA ASP A 114 -12.13 17.83 4.01
C ASP A 114 -10.79 18.33 4.55
N GLU A 115 -10.50 19.62 4.31
CA GLU A 115 -9.28 20.30 4.75
C GLU A 115 -9.11 20.31 6.28
N SER A 116 -10.18 20.10 7.07
CA SER A 116 -10.07 19.97 8.53
C SER A 116 -9.50 18.62 8.96
N LYS A 117 -9.61 17.61 8.08
CA LYS A 117 -9.11 16.26 8.30
C LYS A 117 -7.74 16.09 7.67
N LEU A 118 -7.63 16.27 6.35
CA LEU A 118 -6.39 16.13 5.60
C LEU A 118 -6.01 17.48 5.01
N GLU A 119 -4.98 18.10 5.57
CA GLU A 119 -4.62 19.50 5.31
C GLU A 119 -3.76 19.67 4.06
N PHE A 120 -3.09 18.62 3.60
CA PHE A 120 -2.22 18.70 2.43
C PHE A 120 -2.06 17.38 1.69
N ILE A 121 -2.24 17.44 0.37
CA ILE A 121 -2.11 16.34 -0.57
C ILE A 121 -1.15 16.75 -1.69
N PHE A 122 0.03 16.13 -1.68
CA PHE A 122 0.96 16.20 -2.80
C PHE A 122 0.76 15.00 -3.73
N VAL A 123 0.69 15.26 -5.03
CA VAL A 123 0.63 14.24 -6.07
C VAL A 123 1.68 14.51 -7.14
N MET A 124 2.40 13.46 -7.53
CA MET A 124 3.23 13.47 -8.73
C MET A 124 2.86 12.27 -9.60
N ASP A 125 2.40 12.55 -10.82
CA ASP A 125 1.83 11.56 -11.73
C ASP A 125 1.97 12.03 -13.19
N ASN A 126 1.90 11.10 -14.14
CA ASN A 126 1.93 11.40 -15.58
C ASN A 126 0.53 11.67 -16.16
N HIS A 127 -0.53 11.33 -15.40
CA HIS A 127 -1.91 11.52 -15.79
C HIS A 127 -2.73 12.17 -14.67
N MET A 128 -3.80 12.87 -15.05
CA MET A 128 -4.81 13.36 -14.11
C MET A 128 -5.70 12.20 -13.64
N THR A 129 -5.18 11.38 -12.72
CA THR A 129 -5.89 10.25 -12.11
C THR A 129 -7.03 10.73 -11.19
N ALA A 130 -7.89 9.81 -10.76
CA ALA A 130 -8.95 10.15 -9.80
C ALA A 130 -8.38 10.65 -8.46
N SER A 131 -7.25 10.10 -8.02
CA SER A 131 -6.50 10.61 -6.86
C SER A 131 -5.86 11.98 -7.12
N ALA A 132 -5.29 12.23 -8.30
CA ALA A 132 -4.66 13.51 -8.64
C ALA A 132 -5.63 14.71 -8.61
N LYS A 133 -6.94 14.48 -8.77
CA LYS A 133 -7.97 15.53 -8.69
C LYS A 133 -8.11 16.14 -7.29
N PHE A 134 -7.61 15.48 -6.24
CA PHE A 134 -7.61 15.98 -4.87
C PHE A 134 -6.28 16.63 -4.48
N ALA A 135 -5.32 16.76 -5.41
CA ALA A 135 -4.01 17.30 -5.08
C ALA A 135 -4.06 18.81 -4.84
N ASP A 136 -3.41 19.27 -3.77
CA ASP A 136 -3.10 20.69 -3.56
C ASP A 136 -1.91 21.10 -4.45
N ILE A 137 -0.92 20.22 -4.56
CA ILE A 137 0.20 20.35 -5.48
C ILE A 137 0.25 19.13 -6.38
N LEU A 138 0.15 19.36 -7.68
CA LEU A 138 0.29 18.34 -8.71
C LEU A 138 1.55 18.62 -9.54
N LEU A 139 2.51 17.70 -9.52
CA LEU A 139 3.70 17.75 -10.38
C LEU A 139 3.60 16.72 -11.51
N PRO A 140 3.99 17.09 -12.75
CA PRO A 140 4.05 16.14 -13.85
C PRO A 140 5.25 15.21 -13.67
N ASP A 141 5.03 13.92 -13.89
CA ASP A 141 6.09 12.90 -14.00
C ASP A 141 6.25 12.41 -15.45
N ILE A 142 7.38 11.76 -15.72
CA ILE A 142 7.70 11.17 -17.02
C ILE A 142 7.21 9.72 -17.10
N THR A 143 6.87 9.27 -18.31
CA THR A 143 6.61 7.86 -18.55
C THR A 143 7.91 7.06 -18.62
N TRP A 144 7.81 5.72 -18.56
CA TRP A 144 8.97 4.85 -18.69
C TRP A 144 9.66 4.97 -20.06
N LEU A 145 8.96 5.45 -21.10
CA LEU A 145 9.51 5.67 -22.45
C LEU A 145 10.47 6.86 -22.53
N GLU A 146 10.39 7.77 -21.56
CA GLU A 146 11.16 9.02 -21.53
C GLU A 146 12.42 8.88 -20.67
N ASN A 147 12.68 7.69 -20.12
CA ASN A 147 13.83 7.43 -19.26
C ASN A 147 14.56 6.14 -19.66
N SER A 148 15.87 6.12 -19.45
CA SER A 148 16.68 4.90 -19.58
C SER A 148 16.69 4.15 -18.24
N ARG A 149 16.12 2.95 -18.20
CA ARG A 149 16.05 2.10 -17.00
C ARG A 149 16.41 0.66 -17.30
N ILE A 150 16.90 -0.05 -16.30
CA ILE A 150 17.08 -1.50 -16.32
C ILE A 150 15.83 -2.12 -15.70
N VAL A 151 15.25 -3.11 -16.37
CA VAL A 151 14.09 -3.86 -15.86
C VAL A 151 14.51 -5.31 -15.71
N ALA A 152 14.36 -5.86 -14.50
CA ALA A 152 14.50 -7.28 -14.27
C ALA A 152 13.19 -7.98 -14.67
N PHE A 153 13.27 -8.88 -15.65
CA PHE A 153 12.15 -9.75 -15.99
C PHE A 153 12.21 -11.00 -15.12
N SER A 154 11.15 -11.24 -14.35
CA SER A 154 10.96 -12.53 -13.69
C SER A 154 10.48 -13.54 -14.73
N THR A 155 11.40 -14.22 -15.40
CA THR A 155 11.07 -15.41 -16.20
C THR A 155 11.05 -16.62 -15.28
N HIS A 156 10.00 -17.44 -15.36
CA HIS A 156 9.87 -18.69 -14.62
C HIS A 156 10.85 -19.77 -15.12
N LEU A 157 12.14 -19.60 -14.84
CA LEU A 157 13.17 -20.65 -14.97
C LEU A 157 13.77 -20.95 -13.61
#